data_AF-A0A1X6NPE2-F1
#
_entry.id   AF-A0A1X6NPE2-F1
#
_cell.length_a   1.000
_cell.length_b   1.000
_cell.length_c   1.000
_cell.angle_alpha   90.00
_cell.angle_beta   90.00
_cell.angle_gamma   90.00
#
_symmetry.space_group_name_H-M   'P 1'
#
loop_
_entity.id
_entity.type
_entity.pdbx_description
1 polymer ?
#
loop_
_entity_poly.entity_id
_entity_poly.type
_entity_poly.pdbx_seq_one_letter_code
_entity_poly.pdbx_strand_id
1 'polypeptide(L)'
;MQLVGPPPGPDGGDGDGVGGVSNGASGPHGGGLPINALRNVALRLVATDYVALLDVDLLPSTSLACLAGPAAGARLERLLPPGGRRGLVLPMFITDVGMAVPRTKAELLDQLAARVAAPYCLASQAGTAYDRWYRATAAAEARFVPGYEPYVALRAADAGAYDERFVGYGFNKVAWTWAAAVRGLRLYVHPSAFVVHANHADNAWVARIDRGGYLMTWRRYLAYVAEVATAETRE
;
A
#
# COMPACT_ATOMS: atom_id res chain seq x y z
N MET A 1 -11.42 -12.64 19.30
CA MET A 1 -10.82 -11.82 18.23
C MET A 1 -11.56 -10.49 18.20
N GLN A 2 -11.03 -9.46 18.87
CA GLN A 2 -11.70 -8.15 18.92
C GLN A 2 -11.40 -7.38 17.63
N LEU A 3 -12.46 -7.07 16.89
CA LEU A 3 -12.43 -6.21 15.72
C LEU A 3 -12.21 -4.76 16.20
N VAL A 4 -11.11 -4.15 15.80
CA VAL A 4 -10.85 -2.73 16.05
C VAL A 4 -11.84 -1.93 15.21
N GLY A 5 -12.59 -1.05 15.85
CA GLY A 5 -13.58 -0.17 15.22
C GLY A 5 -12.94 0.85 14.25
N PRO A 6 -13.75 1.56 13.46
CA PRO A 6 -13.25 2.55 12.52
C PRO A 6 -12.48 3.67 13.24
N PRO A 7 -11.38 4.20 12.68
CA PRO A 7 -10.68 5.35 13.25
C PRO A 7 -11.56 6.61 13.24
N PRO A 8 -11.35 7.56 14.18
CA PRO A 8 -12.09 8.82 14.18
C PRO A 8 -11.75 9.65 12.93
N GLY A 9 -12.80 10.21 12.30
CA GLY A 9 -12.67 11.12 11.16
C GLY A 9 -12.26 12.53 11.59
N PRO A 10 -11.84 13.41 10.65
CA PRO A 10 -11.42 14.76 10.95
C PRO A 10 -12.59 15.61 11.51
N ASP A 11 -12.27 16.40 12.53
CA ASP A 11 -13.17 17.26 13.29
C ASP A 11 -13.89 18.29 12.41
N GLY A 12 -15.18 18.48 12.69
CA GLY A 12 -16.08 19.34 11.92
C GLY A 12 -15.85 20.83 12.16
N GLY A 13 -15.87 21.59 11.06
CA GLY A 13 -16.16 23.02 11.03
C GLY A 13 -17.28 23.26 10.02
N ASP A 14 -18.36 23.86 10.50
CA ASP A 14 -19.56 24.25 9.74
C ASP A 14 -19.26 25.28 8.64
N GLY A 15 -20.06 25.29 7.57
CA GLY A 15 -20.15 26.44 6.66
C GLY A 15 -20.64 26.15 5.24
N ASP A 16 -21.96 26.23 5.07
CA ASP A 16 -22.74 26.71 3.91
C ASP A 16 -22.67 26.04 2.52
N GLY A 17 -23.85 25.62 2.08
CA GLY A 17 -24.10 25.01 0.79
C GLY A 17 -24.33 26.00 -0.35
N VAL A 18 -24.00 25.56 -1.57
CA VAL A 18 -24.65 26.02 -2.80
C VAL A 18 -24.71 24.86 -3.80
N GLY A 19 -25.93 24.55 -4.24
CA GLY A 19 -26.33 24.17 -5.61
C GLY A 19 -25.54 23.10 -6.37
N GLY A 20 -26.20 21.97 -6.64
CA GLY A 20 -25.65 20.84 -7.37
C GLY A 20 -25.43 21.07 -8.87
N VAL A 21 -24.57 20.22 -9.43
CA VAL A 21 -24.67 19.73 -10.81
C VAL A 21 -24.54 18.22 -10.75
N SER A 22 -25.67 17.53 -10.87
CA SER A 22 -25.72 16.09 -11.05
C SER A 22 -25.25 15.75 -12.46
N ASN A 23 -24.09 15.10 -12.59
CA ASN A 23 -23.72 14.45 -13.84
C ASN A 23 -23.72 12.94 -13.66
N GLY A 24 -24.76 12.33 -14.21
CA GLY A 24 -24.95 10.88 -14.25
C GLY A 24 -24.03 10.23 -15.27
N ALA A 25 -23.36 9.17 -14.82
CA ALA A 25 -23.00 8.00 -15.61
C ALA A 25 -22.64 6.88 -14.63
N SER A 26 -23.64 6.29 -13.98
CA SER A 26 -23.46 5.10 -13.14
C SER A 26 -23.45 3.87 -14.03
N GLY A 27 -22.26 3.50 -14.52
CA GLY A 27 -22.00 2.11 -14.91
C GLY A 27 -22.17 1.17 -13.70
N PRO A 28 -22.14 -0.16 -13.90
CA PRO A 28 -22.29 -1.15 -12.82
C PRO A 28 -21.22 -1.02 -11.71
N HIS A 29 -20.18 -0.24 -11.95
CA HIS A 29 -19.21 0.22 -10.96
C HIS A 29 -19.50 1.70 -10.66
N GLY A 30 -20.02 2.01 -9.47
CA GLY A 30 -20.18 3.40 -9.02
C GLY A 30 -18.90 4.19 -9.29
N GLY A 31 -19.03 5.37 -9.91
CA GLY A 31 -18.04 6.03 -10.80
C GLY A 31 -16.67 6.44 -10.24
N GLY A 32 -16.00 5.59 -9.47
CA GLY A 32 -14.60 5.77 -9.06
C GLY A 32 -13.61 5.23 -10.10
N LEU A 33 -12.36 5.70 -10.02
CA LEU A 33 -11.25 5.22 -10.86
C LEU A 33 -11.14 3.69 -10.78
N PRO A 34 -11.14 2.94 -11.91
CA PRO A 34 -11.07 1.47 -11.90
C PRO A 34 -9.64 0.97 -11.63
N ILE A 35 -9.08 1.36 -10.49
CA ILE A 35 -7.65 1.22 -10.15
C ILE A 35 -7.18 -0.24 -10.22
N ASN A 36 -7.98 -1.18 -9.74
CA ASN A 36 -7.62 -2.60 -9.76
C ASN A 36 -7.70 -3.22 -11.16
N ALA A 37 -8.67 -2.80 -11.99
CA ALA A 37 -8.71 -3.23 -13.39
C ALA A 37 -7.49 -2.72 -14.16
N LEU A 38 -7.07 -1.47 -13.92
CA LEU A 38 -5.84 -0.91 -14.49
C LEU A 38 -4.58 -1.66 -14.02
N ARG A 39 -4.50 -2.02 -12.74
CA ARG A 39 -3.41 -2.87 -12.21
C ARG A 39 -3.39 -4.25 -12.87
N ASN A 40 -4.54 -4.88 -13.07
CA ASN A 40 -4.63 -6.16 -13.76
C ASN A 40 -4.21 -6.07 -15.23
N VAL A 41 -4.57 -4.99 -15.93
CA VAL A 41 -4.07 -4.71 -17.28
C VAL A 41 -2.54 -4.58 -17.26
N ALA A 42 -1.99 -3.80 -16.33
CA ALA A 42 -0.55 -3.64 -16.19
C ALA A 42 0.18 -4.96 -15.93
N LEU A 43 -0.35 -5.82 -15.03
CA LEU A 43 0.21 -7.15 -14.77
C LEU A 43 0.16 -8.08 -15.99
N ARG A 44 -0.87 -7.98 -16.83
CA ARG A 44 -0.96 -8.79 -18.07
C ARG A 44 0.01 -8.32 -19.16
N LEU A 45 0.34 -7.04 -19.18
CA LEU A 45 1.15 -6.42 -20.23
C LEU A 45 2.61 -6.20 -19.82
N VAL A 46 2.99 -6.52 -18.58
CA VAL A 46 4.35 -6.32 -18.10
C VAL A 46 5.33 -7.23 -18.84
N ALA A 47 6.44 -6.66 -19.32
CA ALA A 47 7.49 -7.40 -20.03
C ALA A 47 8.62 -7.89 -19.11
N THR A 48 8.60 -7.51 -17.83
CA THR A 48 9.61 -7.87 -16.83
C THR A 48 9.10 -8.96 -15.90
N ASP A 49 10.00 -9.86 -15.48
CA ASP A 49 9.67 -10.94 -14.54
C ASP A 49 9.29 -10.45 -13.14
N TYR A 50 9.62 -9.21 -12.81
CA TYR A 50 9.36 -8.57 -11.52
C TYR A 50 8.58 -7.28 -11.71
N VAL A 51 7.73 -6.99 -10.75
CA VAL A 51 6.89 -5.79 -10.66
C VAL A 51 7.04 -5.15 -9.30
N ALA A 52 6.85 -3.84 -9.24
CA ALA A 52 6.75 -3.09 -7.99
C ALA A 52 5.44 -2.30 -7.98
N LEU A 53 4.68 -2.44 -6.90
CA LEU A 53 3.52 -1.60 -6.62
C LEU A 53 3.99 -0.33 -5.91
N LEU A 54 3.81 0.83 -6.54
CA LEU A 54 4.15 2.15 -6.03
C LEU A 54 3.08 3.17 -6.42
N ASP A 55 2.82 4.12 -5.54
CA ASP A 55 2.00 5.29 -5.88
C ASP A 55 2.90 6.36 -6.53
N VAL A 56 2.34 7.18 -7.43
CA VAL A 56 3.10 8.09 -8.30
C VAL A 56 3.84 9.21 -7.55
N ASP A 57 3.35 9.55 -6.37
CA ASP A 57 3.86 10.57 -5.45
C ASP A 57 4.87 10.00 -4.44
N LEU A 58 5.27 8.74 -4.60
CA LEU A 58 6.27 8.10 -3.74
C LEU A 58 7.66 8.22 -4.33
N LEU A 59 8.53 8.86 -3.56
CA LEU A 59 9.93 9.07 -3.91
C LEU A 59 10.78 7.95 -3.32
N PRO A 60 11.46 7.15 -4.15
CA PRO A 60 12.29 6.06 -3.66
C PRO A 60 13.63 6.56 -3.11
N SER A 61 14.06 5.96 -1.99
CA SER A 61 15.44 6.10 -1.49
C SER A 61 16.47 5.67 -2.55
N THR A 62 17.70 6.18 -2.48
CA THR A 62 18.79 5.78 -3.39
C THR A 62 19.17 4.31 -3.22
N SER A 63 18.92 3.74 -2.04
CA SER A 63 19.09 2.30 -1.82
C SER A 63 18.18 1.46 -2.72
N LEU A 64 17.04 2.00 -3.19
CA LEU A 64 16.17 1.32 -4.15
C LEU A 64 16.75 1.29 -5.57
N ALA A 65 17.77 2.10 -5.88
CA ALA A 65 18.46 2.02 -7.18
C ALA A 65 19.07 0.62 -7.42
N CYS A 66 19.32 -0.15 -6.34
CA CYS A 66 19.72 -1.55 -6.47
C CYS A 66 18.60 -2.44 -7.06
N LEU A 67 17.36 -1.97 -7.18
CA LEU A 67 16.25 -2.68 -7.82
C LEU A 67 15.92 -2.13 -9.22
N ALA A 68 16.85 -1.40 -9.85
CA ALA A 68 16.70 -0.91 -11.23
C ALA A 68 17.63 -1.62 -12.22
N GLY A 69 17.18 -1.77 -13.48
CA GLY A 69 17.97 -2.36 -14.57
C GLY A 69 17.98 -3.89 -14.62
N PRO A 70 18.73 -4.49 -15.57
CA PRO A 70 18.58 -5.91 -15.93
C PRO A 70 18.83 -6.91 -14.78
N ALA A 71 19.68 -6.55 -13.81
CA ALA A 71 20.00 -7.39 -12.65
C ALA A 71 19.09 -7.18 -11.44
N ALA A 72 18.03 -6.37 -11.56
CA ALA A 72 17.11 -6.05 -10.46
C ALA A 72 16.50 -7.30 -9.82
N GLY A 73 15.99 -8.23 -10.64
CA GLY A 73 15.42 -9.49 -10.17
C GLY A 73 16.39 -10.31 -9.33
N ALA A 74 17.61 -10.50 -9.82
CA ALA A 74 18.65 -11.24 -9.08
C ALA A 74 19.04 -10.56 -7.76
N ARG A 75 19.00 -9.22 -7.68
CA ARG A 75 19.24 -8.46 -6.45
C ARG A 75 18.10 -8.62 -5.46
N LEU A 76 16.86 -8.56 -5.92
CA LEU A 76 15.67 -8.81 -5.10
C LEU A 76 15.72 -10.23 -4.51
N GLU A 77 15.99 -11.24 -5.33
CA GLU A 77 15.99 -12.65 -4.90
C GLU A 77 17.06 -12.98 -3.85
N ARG A 78 18.20 -12.25 -3.85
CA ARG A 78 19.26 -12.39 -2.83
C ARG A 78 18.85 -11.87 -1.46
N LEU A 79 17.87 -10.96 -1.40
CA LEU A 79 17.36 -10.41 -0.13
C LEU A 79 16.31 -11.31 0.51
N LEU A 80 15.78 -12.27 -0.24
CA LEU A 80 14.66 -13.09 0.20
C LEU A 80 15.14 -14.52 0.52
N PRO A 81 14.46 -15.27 1.41
CA PRO A 81 14.77 -16.69 1.66
C PRO A 81 14.29 -17.59 0.52
N PRO A 82 15.03 -18.65 0.18
CA PRO A 82 14.80 -19.43 -1.04
C PRO A 82 13.41 -20.11 -1.08
N GLY A 83 12.85 -20.19 -2.29
CA GLY A 83 11.59 -20.89 -2.56
C GLY A 83 10.33 -20.13 -2.14
N GLY A 84 9.18 -20.68 -2.56
CA GLY A 84 7.86 -20.13 -2.26
C GLY A 84 7.53 -18.81 -2.97
N ARG A 85 6.28 -18.38 -2.81
CA ARG A 85 5.81 -17.07 -3.28
C ARG A 85 6.27 -16.02 -2.27
N ARG A 86 7.06 -15.05 -2.73
CA ARG A 86 7.71 -14.08 -1.85
C ARG A 86 7.76 -12.69 -2.46
N GLY A 87 7.62 -11.68 -1.60
CA GLY A 87 7.70 -10.27 -1.98
C GLY A 87 8.55 -9.47 -1.01
N LEU A 88 9.17 -8.42 -1.54
CA LEU A 88 9.98 -7.48 -0.80
C LEU A 88 9.18 -6.19 -0.57
N VAL A 89 8.84 -5.92 0.69
CA VAL A 89 8.15 -4.71 1.12
C VAL A 89 9.13 -3.53 1.16
N LEU A 90 8.66 -2.39 0.67
CA LEU A 90 9.31 -1.09 0.80
C LEU A 90 8.62 -0.31 1.93
N PRO A 91 9.27 -0.12 3.09
CA PRO A 91 8.78 0.74 4.15
C PRO A 91 8.42 2.13 3.64
N MET A 92 7.33 2.67 4.16
CA MET A 92 6.78 3.96 3.75
C MET A 92 6.94 5.01 4.85
N PHE A 93 7.44 6.18 4.48
CA PHE A 93 7.63 7.32 5.38
C PHE A 93 7.01 8.58 4.79
N ILE A 94 6.81 9.57 5.65
CA ILE A 94 6.38 10.92 5.28
C ILE A 94 7.37 11.92 5.86
N THR A 95 7.68 12.96 5.10
CA THR A 95 8.48 14.11 5.56
C THR A 95 7.59 15.34 5.64
N ASP A 96 7.89 16.25 6.57
CA ASP A 96 7.16 17.52 6.67
C ASP A 96 7.30 18.38 5.40
N VAL A 97 6.34 19.29 5.21
CA VAL A 97 6.30 20.20 4.06
C VAL A 97 7.59 21.03 4.00
N GLY A 98 8.24 21.06 2.84
CA GLY A 98 9.47 21.81 2.61
C GLY A 98 10.75 21.12 3.09
N MET A 99 10.66 19.96 3.73
CA MET A 99 11.83 19.18 4.10
C MET A 99 12.41 18.42 2.90
N ALA A 100 13.73 18.30 2.87
CA ALA A 100 14.41 17.51 1.86
C ALA A 100 14.08 16.02 2.02
N VAL A 101 13.81 15.35 0.91
CA VAL A 101 13.49 13.92 0.90
C VAL A 101 14.75 13.12 1.22
N PRO A 102 14.76 12.28 2.27
CA PRO A 102 15.93 11.52 2.64
C PRO A 102 16.21 10.46 1.59
N ARG A 103 17.47 10.38 1.18
CA ARG A 103 17.95 9.46 0.14
C ARG A 103 18.47 8.17 0.74
N THR A 104 19.04 8.23 1.94
CA THR A 104 19.62 7.05 2.62
C THR A 104 18.90 6.75 3.94
N LYS A 105 19.03 5.51 4.42
CA LYS A 105 18.44 5.13 5.72
C LYS A 105 19.03 5.95 6.86
N ALA A 106 20.31 6.31 6.80
CA ALA A 106 20.94 7.17 7.80
C ALA A 106 20.28 8.55 7.82
N GLU A 107 20.16 9.20 6.66
CA GLU A 107 19.48 10.51 6.54
C GLU A 107 18.03 10.46 7.05
N LEU A 108 17.30 9.37 6.74
CA LEU A 108 15.94 9.18 7.24
C LEU A 108 15.90 9.02 8.77
N LEU A 109 16.83 8.26 9.36
CA LEU A 109 16.91 8.08 10.82
C LEU A 109 17.23 9.41 11.52
N ASP A 110 18.09 10.24 10.93
CA ASP A 110 18.37 11.59 11.44
C ASP A 110 17.11 12.47 11.40
N GLN A 111 16.34 12.42 10.31
CA GLN A 111 15.07 13.15 10.19
C GLN A 111 13.99 12.65 11.16
N LEU A 112 13.91 11.34 11.40
CA LEU A 112 13.03 10.74 12.41
C LEU A 112 13.40 11.22 13.82
N ALA A 113 14.70 11.27 14.13
CA ALA A 113 15.20 11.78 15.42
C ALA A 113 14.91 13.28 15.60
N ALA A 114 15.03 14.06 14.52
CA ALA A 114 14.69 15.49 14.49
C ALA A 114 13.17 15.76 14.46
N ARG A 115 12.33 14.72 14.34
CA ARG A 115 10.86 14.81 14.23
C ARG A 115 10.37 15.63 13.04
N VAL A 116 11.10 15.58 11.93
CA VAL A 116 10.72 16.19 10.64
C VAL A 116 10.35 15.14 9.58
N ALA A 117 10.32 13.87 10.00
CA ALA A 117 9.79 12.74 9.27
C ALA A 117 9.09 11.78 10.23
N ALA A 118 8.20 10.94 9.71
CA ALA A 118 7.50 9.90 10.47
C ALA A 118 7.20 8.68 9.59
N PRO A 119 6.97 7.50 10.19
CA PRO A 119 6.31 6.41 9.48
C PRO A 119 4.95 6.86 8.95
N TYR A 120 4.65 6.54 7.69
CA TYR A 120 3.33 6.85 7.13
C TYR A 120 2.28 5.91 7.71
N CYS A 121 1.14 6.45 8.16
CA CYS A 121 -0.03 5.71 8.66
C CYS A 121 0.32 4.41 9.43
N LEU A 122 0.66 4.54 10.72
CA LEU A 122 1.07 3.39 11.55
C LEU A 122 0.06 2.23 11.55
N ALA A 123 -1.23 2.51 11.36
CA ALA A 123 -2.26 1.49 11.26
C ALA A 123 -2.15 0.67 9.96
N SER A 124 -2.13 1.32 8.79
CA SER A 124 -2.07 0.59 7.51
C SER A 124 -0.69 0.05 7.19
N GLN A 125 0.37 0.55 7.83
CA GLN A 125 1.75 0.06 7.68
C GLN A 125 2.23 -0.82 8.84
N ALA A 126 1.34 -1.22 9.76
CA ALA A 126 1.69 -1.93 10.99
C ALA A 126 2.51 -3.23 10.76
N GLY A 127 2.28 -3.93 9.64
CA GLY A 127 3.02 -5.15 9.29
C GLY A 127 4.52 -4.95 9.06
N THR A 128 4.94 -3.72 8.77
CA THR A 128 6.35 -3.34 8.55
C THR A 128 7.17 -3.43 9.83
N ALA A 129 6.55 -3.25 11.01
CA ALA A 129 7.21 -3.24 12.32
C ALA A 129 8.43 -2.29 12.37
N TYR A 130 8.18 -0.98 12.21
CA TYR A 130 9.22 0.06 12.08
C TYR A 130 10.28 0.05 13.17
N ASP A 131 9.92 -0.21 14.43
CA ASP A 131 10.88 -0.29 15.54
C ASP A 131 11.96 -1.33 15.29
N ARG A 132 11.59 -2.46 14.69
CA ARG A 132 12.54 -3.50 14.26
C ARG A 132 13.32 -3.05 13.04
N TRP A 133 12.63 -2.41 12.09
CA TRP A 133 13.24 -1.97 10.84
C TRP A 133 14.37 -0.97 11.05
N TYR A 134 14.26 -0.02 11.99
CA TYR A 134 15.31 0.99 12.25
C TYR A 134 16.69 0.36 12.48
N ARG A 135 16.72 -0.82 13.11
CA ARG A 135 17.96 -1.55 13.45
C ARG A 135 18.27 -2.70 12.47
N ALA A 136 17.41 -2.94 11.49
CA ALA A 136 17.56 -4.06 10.57
C ALA A 136 18.75 -3.87 9.60
N THR A 137 19.55 -4.93 9.46
CA THR A 137 20.66 -5.04 8.50
C THR A 137 20.42 -6.12 7.43
N ALA A 138 19.39 -6.94 7.62
CA ALA A 138 18.94 -7.96 6.68
C ALA A 138 17.41 -7.89 6.53
N ALA A 139 16.90 -8.40 5.41
CA ALA A 139 15.46 -8.46 5.21
C ALA A 139 14.81 -9.38 6.26
N ALA A 140 13.66 -8.96 6.77
CA ALA A 140 12.97 -9.69 7.83
C ALA A 140 11.49 -9.78 7.49
N GLU A 141 10.89 -10.93 7.79
CA GLU A 141 9.48 -11.19 7.45
C GLU A 141 8.56 -10.14 8.08
N ALA A 142 7.65 -9.61 7.26
CA ALA A 142 6.62 -8.69 7.70
C ALA A 142 5.60 -9.44 8.57
N ARG A 143 5.06 -8.76 9.57
CA ARG A 143 3.96 -9.33 10.36
C ARG A 143 2.68 -9.22 9.54
N PHE A 144 2.01 -10.34 9.30
CA PHE A 144 0.65 -10.25 8.78
C PHE A 144 -0.27 -9.61 9.83
N VAL A 145 -0.93 -8.52 9.44
CA VAL A 145 -1.90 -7.80 10.27
C VAL A 145 -3.10 -7.41 9.40
N PRO A 146 -4.34 -7.58 9.89
CA PRO A 146 -5.51 -7.08 9.17
C PRO A 146 -5.37 -5.58 8.89
N GLY A 147 -5.67 -5.15 7.67
CA GLY A 147 -5.53 -3.75 7.27
C GLY A 147 -4.14 -3.37 6.74
N TYR A 148 -3.19 -4.31 6.67
CA TYR A 148 -1.86 -4.02 6.13
C TYR A 148 -1.93 -3.65 4.64
N GLU A 149 -1.30 -2.54 4.28
CA GLU A 149 -1.31 -1.94 2.94
C GLU A 149 0.12 -1.68 2.42
N PRO A 150 0.94 -2.72 2.22
CA PRO A 150 2.35 -2.56 1.84
C PRO A 150 2.54 -2.11 0.39
N TYR A 151 3.69 -1.48 0.15
CA TYR A 151 4.30 -1.35 -1.19
C TYR A 151 5.27 -2.50 -1.39
N VAL A 152 5.09 -3.27 -2.46
CA VAL A 152 5.79 -4.56 -2.63
C VAL A 152 6.43 -4.66 -4.01
N ALA A 153 7.67 -5.12 -4.05
CA ALA A 153 8.33 -5.62 -5.24
C ALA A 153 8.37 -7.16 -5.20
N LEU A 154 7.94 -7.82 -6.27
CA LEU A 154 7.82 -9.28 -6.32
C LEU A 154 7.81 -9.80 -7.76
N ARG A 155 7.86 -11.12 -7.92
CA ARG A 155 7.69 -11.76 -9.23
C ARG A 155 6.29 -11.47 -9.77
N ALA A 156 6.19 -11.10 -11.05
CA ALA A 156 4.92 -10.81 -11.70
C ALA A 156 3.96 -12.02 -11.64
N ALA A 157 4.50 -13.22 -11.80
CA ALA A 157 3.75 -14.48 -11.70
C ALA A 157 3.17 -14.75 -10.29
N ASP A 158 3.79 -14.19 -9.24
CA ASP A 158 3.36 -14.36 -7.85
C ASP A 158 2.44 -13.23 -7.37
N ALA A 159 2.28 -12.15 -8.13
CA ALA A 159 1.51 -10.98 -7.72
C ALA A 159 0.01 -11.30 -7.57
N GLY A 160 -0.52 -12.21 -8.39
CA GLY A 160 -1.96 -12.51 -8.43
C GLY A 160 -2.80 -11.32 -8.91
N ALA A 161 -4.06 -11.60 -9.23
CA ALA A 161 -4.99 -10.58 -9.68
C ALA A 161 -5.53 -9.74 -8.50
N TYR A 162 -5.76 -8.45 -8.77
CA TYR A 162 -6.51 -7.56 -7.90
C TYR A 162 -8.01 -7.73 -8.13
N ASP A 163 -8.82 -7.68 -7.08
CA ASP A 163 -10.28 -7.79 -7.21
C ASP A 163 -10.86 -6.46 -7.74
N GLU A 164 -11.47 -6.52 -8.93
CA GLU A 164 -11.93 -5.34 -9.68
C GLU A 164 -13.20 -4.69 -9.09
N ARG A 165 -13.83 -5.32 -8.07
CA ARG A 165 -14.93 -4.69 -7.32
C ARG A 165 -14.46 -3.47 -6.50
N PHE A 166 -13.16 -3.39 -6.18
CA PHE A 166 -12.57 -2.25 -5.50
C PHE A 166 -12.18 -1.17 -6.51
N VAL A 167 -13.01 -0.13 -6.59
CA VAL A 167 -12.81 1.06 -7.41
C VAL A 167 -12.63 2.29 -6.52
N GLY A 168 -11.92 3.30 -7.02
CA GLY A 168 -11.64 4.54 -6.30
C GLY A 168 -10.76 4.34 -5.06
N TYR A 169 -11.02 5.13 -4.02
CA TYR A 169 -10.20 5.19 -2.83
C TYR A 169 -10.57 4.13 -1.78
N GLY A 170 -9.54 3.54 -1.16
CA GLY A 170 -9.67 2.66 0.00
C GLY A 170 -9.76 1.17 -0.32
N PHE A 171 -9.21 0.35 0.58
CA PHE A 171 -9.27 -1.12 0.64
C PHE A 171 -8.79 -1.91 -0.59
N ASN A 172 -8.42 -1.24 -1.69
CA ASN A 172 -7.97 -1.89 -2.92
C ASN A 172 -6.65 -2.67 -2.74
N LYS A 173 -5.65 -2.09 -2.07
CA LYS A 173 -4.37 -2.73 -1.73
C LYS A 173 -4.51 -3.69 -0.54
N VAL A 174 -5.27 -3.30 0.49
CA VAL A 174 -5.54 -4.14 1.67
C VAL A 174 -6.21 -5.47 1.30
N ALA A 175 -7.22 -5.43 0.43
CA ALA A 175 -7.87 -6.64 -0.07
C ALA A 175 -6.88 -7.54 -0.82
N TRP A 176 -6.02 -6.96 -1.67
CA TRP A 176 -4.98 -7.70 -2.36
C TRP A 176 -4.00 -8.36 -1.37
N THR A 177 -3.52 -7.63 -0.35
CA THR A 177 -2.60 -8.17 0.66
C THR A 177 -3.22 -9.30 1.47
N TRP A 178 -4.49 -9.19 1.83
CA TRP A 178 -5.23 -10.28 2.48
C TRP A 178 -5.22 -11.53 1.61
N ALA A 179 -5.66 -11.42 0.36
CA ALA A 179 -5.76 -12.58 -0.52
C ALA A 179 -4.40 -13.15 -0.96
N ALA A 180 -3.37 -12.32 -1.04
CA ALA A 180 -2.02 -12.77 -1.29
C ALA A 180 -1.48 -13.59 -0.10
N ALA A 181 -1.71 -13.15 1.13
CA ALA A 181 -1.29 -13.86 2.34
C ALA A 181 -2.00 -15.21 2.48
N VAL A 182 -3.31 -15.24 2.21
CA VAL A 182 -4.12 -16.46 2.12
C VAL A 182 -3.46 -17.45 1.14
N ARG A 183 -3.18 -17.03 -0.10
CA ARG A 183 -2.50 -17.82 -1.14
C ARG A 183 -1.01 -18.15 -0.89
N GLY A 184 -0.52 -17.95 0.34
CA GLY A 184 0.83 -18.30 0.76
C GLY A 184 1.94 -17.32 0.35
N LEU A 185 1.61 -16.11 -0.10
CA LEU A 185 2.62 -15.07 -0.34
C LEU A 185 3.23 -14.60 0.98
N ARG A 186 4.54 -14.75 1.13
CA ARG A 186 5.29 -14.25 2.29
C ARG A 186 5.98 -12.95 1.95
N LEU A 187 5.83 -11.96 2.83
CA LEU A 187 6.39 -10.62 2.63
C LEU A 187 7.59 -10.39 3.54
N TYR A 188 8.63 -9.76 3.01
CA TYR A 188 9.86 -9.45 3.74
C TYR A 188 10.19 -7.97 3.58
N VAL A 189 10.48 -7.29 4.67
CA VAL A 189 10.77 -5.86 4.67
C VAL A 189 12.22 -5.63 4.24
N HIS A 190 12.43 -4.81 3.19
CA HIS A 190 13.78 -4.43 2.74
C HIS A 190 14.55 -3.75 3.88
N PRO A 191 15.80 -4.11 4.20
CA PRO A 191 16.52 -3.54 5.36
C PRO A 191 16.92 -2.07 5.21
N SER A 192 17.25 -1.62 3.99
CA SER A 192 17.79 -0.26 3.76
C SER A 192 16.97 0.64 2.83
N ALA A 193 16.30 0.10 1.82
CA ALA A 193 15.47 0.86 0.90
C ALA A 193 14.09 1.13 1.52
N PHE A 194 13.56 2.30 1.20
CA PHE A 194 12.26 2.80 1.61
C PHE A 194 11.73 3.76 0.54
N VAL A 195 10.47 4.16 0.70
CA VAL A 195 9.79 5.18 -0.10
C VAL A 195 9.26 6.28 0.81
N VAL A 196 9.20 7.50 0.26
CA VAL A 196 8.82 8.71 1.00
C VAL A 196 7.73 9.45 0.23
N HIS A 197 6.67 9.83 0.93
CA HIS A 197 5.75 10.86 0.47
C HIS A 197 6.24 12.18 1.04
N ALA A 198 6.62 13.11 0.16
CA ALA A 198 6.93 14.46 0.58
C ALA A 198 5.62 15.18 0.86
N ASN A 199 5.31 15.44 2.13
CA ASN A 199 4.02 16.00 2.49
C ASN A 199 3.79 17.33 1.76
N HIS A 200 2.56 17.52 1.32
CA HIS A 200 2.13 18.67 0.55
C HIS A 200 0.72 19.05 0.97
N ALA A 201 0.29 20.26 0.62
CA ALA A 201 -1.08 20.69 0.91
C ALA A 201 -2.10 19.71 0.31
N ASP A 202 -3.17 19.44 1.06
CA ASP A 202 -4.21 18.53 0.62
C ASP A 202 -4.91 19.05 -0.63
N ASN A 203 -5.17 18.13 -1.55
CA ASN A 203 -5.94 18.44 -2.74
C ASN A 203 -7.43 18.54 -2.41
N ALA A 204 -8.15 19.43 -3.11
CA ALA A 204 -9.59 19.67 -2.88
C ALA A 204 -10.48 18.42 -3.01
N TRP A 205 -10.02 17.36 -3.69
CA TRP A 205 -10.77 16.11 -3.79
C TRP A 205 -10.83 15.33 -2.46
N VAL A 206 -9.86 15.53 -1.55
CA VAL A 206 -9.83 14.86 -0.24
C VAL A 206 -11.08 15.22 0.56
N ALA A 207 -11.49 16.49 0.53
CA ALA A 207 -12.72 16.96 1.15
C ALA A 207 -14.00 16.38 0.51
N ARG A 208 -13.90 15.80 -0.70
CA ARG A 208 -15.01 15.19 -1.44
C ARG A 208 -15.09 13.68 -1.24
N ILE A 209 -14.25 13.09 -0.38
CA ILE A 209 -14.37 11.68 -0.01
C ILE A 209 -15.71 11.49 0.72
N ASP A 210 -16.67 10.89 0.01
CA ASP A 210 -17.99 10.59 0.55
C ASP A 210 -17.87 9.55 1.68
N ARG A 211 -18.30 9.93 2.89
CA ARG A 211 -18.33 9.05 4.06
C ARG A 211 -19.21 7.82 3.82
N GLY A 212 -20.32 7.98 3.10
CA GLY A 212 -21.21 6.88 2.73
C GLY A 212 -20.51 5.88 1.83
N GLY A 213 -19.90 6.36 0.74
CA GLY A 213 -19.07 5.59 -0.17
C GLY A 213 -17.92 4.86 0.53
N TYR A 214 -17.20 5.53 1.44
CA TYR A 214 -16.13 4.91 2.22
C TYR A 214 -16.63 3.74 3.09
N LEU A 215 -17.75 3.92 3.80
CA LEU A 215 -18.37 2.85 4.59
C LEU A 215 -18.83 1.68 3.72
N MET A 216 -19.32 1.94 2.49
CA MET A 216 -19.66 0.88 1.56
C MET A 216 -18.42 0.09 1.11
N THR A 217 -17.30 0.76 0.86
CA THR A 217 -16.02 0.10 0.55
C THR A 217 -15.55 -0.78 1.72
N TRP A 218 -15.72 -0.32 2.95
CA TRP A 218 -15.41 -1.10 4.15
C TRP A 218 -16.27 -2.38 4.26
N ARG A 219 -17.59 -2.27 4.02
CA ARG A 219 -18.50 -3.43 3.99
C ARG A 219 -18.12 -4.42 2.90
N ARG A 220 -17.77 -3.94 1.69
CA ARG A 220 -17.28 -4.78 0.59
C ARG A 220 -16.01 -5.52 0.98
N TYR A 221 -15.08 -4.85 1.66
CA TYR A 221 -13.85 -5.49 2.15
C TYR A 221 -14.13 -6.61 3.16
N LEU A 222 -15.04 -6.41 4.11
CA LEU A 222 -15.39 -7.50 5.04
C LEU A 222 -16.03 -8.71 4.33
N ALA A 223 -16.93 -8.47 3.38
CA ALA A 223 -17.53 -9.54 2.58
C ALA A 223 -16.44 -10.30 1.80
N TYR A 224 -15.53 -9.57 1.16
CA TYR A 224 -14.39 -10.13 0.45
C TYR A 224 -13.51 -11.02 1.33
N VAL A 225 -13.17 -10.54 2.54
CA VAL A 225 -12.36 -11.30 3.49
C VAL A 225 -13.02 -12.64 3.83
N ALA A 226 -14.33 -12.64 4.06
CA ALA A 226 -15.09 -13.87 4.34
C ALA A 226 -15.12 -14.82 3.14
N GLU A 227 -15.36 -14.31 1.93
CA GLU A 227 -15.35 -15.08 0.69
C GLU A 227 -14.01 -15.79 0.50
N VAL A 228 -12.91 -15.03 0.57
CA VAL A 228 -11.55 -15.53 0.35
C VAL A 228 -11.13 -16.54 1.42
N ALA A 229 -11.47 -16.31 2.69
CA ALA A 229 -11.18 -17.27 3.75
C ALA A 229 -11.93 -18.60 3.58
N THR A 230 -13.16 -18.57 3.06
CA THR A 230 -13.95 -19.79 2.83
C THR A 230 -13.53 -20.57 1.59
N ALA A 231 -12.99 -19.90 0.56
CA ALA A 231 -12.56 -20.56 -0.66
C ALA A 231 -11.39 -21.53 -0.43
N GLU A 232 -10.45 -21.20 0.46
CA GLU A 232 -9.35 -22.11 0.81
C GLU A 232 -9.78 -23.34 1.60
N THR A 233 -10.87 -23.27 2.37
CA THR A 233 -11.35 -24.45 3.12
C THR A 233 -12.00 -25.51 2.23
N ARG A 234 -12.17 -25.24 0.92
CA ARG A 234 -12.85 -26.12 -0.04
C ARG A 234 -11.91 -26.78 -1.05
N GLU A 235 -10.62 -26.46 -1.01
CA GLU A 235 -9.56 -27.13 -1.79
C GLU A 235 -8.76 -28.07 -0.88
#